data_AF-A0A7Z9VIV0-F1
#
_entry.id   AF-A0A7Z9VIV0-F1
#
_cell.length_a   1.000
_cell.length_b   1.000
_cell.length_c   1.000
_cell.angle_alpha   90.00
_cell.angle_beta   90.00
_cell.angle_gamma   90.00
#
_symmetry.space_group_name_H-M   'P 1'
#
loop_
_entity.id
_entity.type
_entity.pdbx_description
1 polymer ?
#
loop_
_entity_poly.entity_id
_entity_poly.type
_entity_poly.pdbx_seq_one_letter_code
_entity_poly.pdbx_strand_id
1 'polypeptide(L)'
;HSNAYGRMRFNAEKNPETCFECFKSGRLLPSNLALEASFQYECVIAYGKIRVIDQMDEKREVLNGLLQKYFGEMGSGKDYRPITNDELKQTSVYGIKVDAWSGKRNWVDKADQAEDGEWPDLNPKWFDYY
;
A
#
# COMPACT_ATOMS: atom_id res chain seq x y z
N HIS A 1 1.86 9.96 -6.80
CA HIS A 1 2.09 11.38 -7.14
C HIS A 1 1.76 12.24 -5.93
N SER A 2 2.14 13.51 -5.91
CA SER A 2 1.78 14.48 -4.87
C SER A 2 1.76 15.90 -5.45
N ASN A 3 1.48 16.91 -4.61
CA ASN A 3 1.62 18.32 -5.00
C ASN A 3 3.01 18.63 -5.58
N ALA A 4 3.08 19.62 -6.48
CA ALA A 4 4.33 20.13 -7.08
C ALA A 4 5.38 20.48 -6.03
N TYR A 5 4.94 21.03 -4.89
CA TYR A 5 5.78 21.36 -3.75
C TYR A 5 5.23 20.69 -2.50
N GLY A 6 6.13 20.16 -1.67
CA GLY A 6 5.78 19.49 -0.43
C GLY A 6 6.95 18.73 0.17
N ARG A 7 6.75 18.21 1.37
CA ARG A 7 7.80 17.49 2.10
C ARG A 7 8.25 16.23 1.35
N MET A 8 7.31 15.51 0.77
CA MET A 8 7.60 14.31 -0.03
C MET A 8 8.52 14.66 -1.21
N ARG A 9 8.14 15.66 -2.02
CA ARG A 9 8.93 16.15 -3.16
C ARG A 9 10.36 16.50 -2.73
N PHE A 10 10.48 17.33 -1.70
CA PHE A 10 11.76 17.76 -1.17
C PHE A 10 12.62 16.59 -0.69
N ASN A 11 12.03 15.62 0.00
CA ASN A 11 12.75 14.44 0.49
C ASN A 11 13.23 13.56 -0.67
N ALA A 12 12.37 13.32 -1.67
CA ALA A 12 12.71 12.51 -2.84
C ALA A 12 13.86 13.10 -3.68
N GLU A 13 13.98 14.43 -3.74
CA GLU A 13 15.09 15.11 -4.43
C GLU A 13 16.41 15.01 -3.67
N LYS A 14 16.36 14.99 -2.34
CA LYS A 14 17.57 15.04 -1.49
C LYS A 14 18.06 13.68 -1.03
N ASN A 15 17.16 12.72 -0.87
CA ASN A 15 17.45 11.39 -0.34
C ASN A 15 16.75 10.36 -1.24
N PRO A 16 17.48 9.76 -2.20
CA PRO A 16 16.89 8.83 -3.15
C PRO A 16 16.56 7.47 -2.55
N GLU A 17 17.18 7.07 -1.44
CA GLU A 17 16.89 5.78 -0.80
C GLU A 17 15.48 5.79 -0.23
N THR A 18 14.66 4.83 -0.64
CA THR A 18 13.23 4.75 -0.29
C THR A 18 12.82 3.34 0.07
N CYS A 19 11.81 3.26 0.93
CA CYS A 19 11.02 2.05 1.17
C CYS A 19 9.57 2.35 0.78
N PHE A 20 8.94 1.45 0.04
CA PHE A 20 7.52 1.50 -0.28
C PHE A 20 6.83 0.27 0.29
N GLU A 21 5.77 0.49 1.06
CA GLU A 21 5.00 -0.57 1.68
C GLU A 21 3.60 -0.61 1.08
N CYS A 22 3.11 -1.82 0.79
CA CYS A 22 1.71 -2.07 0.53
C CYS A 22 1.26 -3.31 1.29
N PHE A 23 0.04 -3.27 1.81
CA PHE A 23 -0.52 -4.37 2.56
C PHE A 23 -2.00 -4.56 2.27
N LYS A 24 -2.46 -5.74 2.63
CA LYS A 24 -3.86 -6.12 2.75
C LYS A 24 -4.06 -6.62 4.18
N SER A 25 -5.08 -6.13 4.85
CA SER A 25 -5.50 -6.61 6.17
C SER A 25 -6.82 -7.38 6.04
N GLY A 26 -6.97 -8.42 6.86
CA GLY A 26 -8.21 -9.18 7.01
C GLY A 26 -8.80 -8.98 8.41
N ARG A 27 -9.30 -10.07 8.99
CA ARG A 27 -10.02 -10.08 10.27
C ARG A 27 -9.09 -10.09 11.48
N LEU A 28 -9.62 -9.76 12.67
CA LEU A 28 -8.87 -9.90 13.92
C LEU A 28 -8.93 -11.38 14.34
N LEU A 29 -7.85 -11.90 14.90
CA LEU A 29 -7.74 -13.31 15.28
C LEU A 29 -7.71 -13.41 16.80
N PRO A 30 -8.86 -13.62 17.45
CA PRO A 30 -8.92 -13.69 18.90
C PRO A 30 -8.34 -15.02 19.39
N SER A 31 -7.69 -14.96 20.54
CA SER A 31 -7.21 -16.14 21.25
C SER A 31 -7.45 -16.00 22.75
N ASN A 32 -7.61 -17.13 23.42
CA ASN A 32 -7.54 -17.20 24.87
C ASN A 32 -6.08 -17.14 25.41
N LEU A 33 -5.08 -17.18 24.52
CA LEU A 33 -3.69 -16.86 24.81
C LEU A 33 -3.35 -15.45 24.32
N ALA A 34 -2.86 -14.59 25.21
CA ALA A 34 -2.53 -13.21 24.85
C ALA A 34 -1.43 -13.10 23.78
N LEU A 35 -0.52 -14.08 23.72
CA LEU A 35 0.55 -14.13 22.71
C LEU A 35 0.01 -14.40 21.30
N GLU A 36 -1.04 -15.20 21.19
CA GLU A 36 -1.59 -15.66 19.91
C GLU A 36 -2.66 -14.72 19.34
N ALA A 37 -3.10 -13.73 20.12
CA ALA A 37 -3.98 -12.67 19.63
C ALA A 37 -3.29 -11.89 18.49
N SER A 38 -3.90 -11.91 17.30
CA SER A 38 -3.28 -11.38 16.09
C SER A 38 -4.33 -10.82 15.11
N PHE A 39 -3.94 -10.63 13.85
CA PHE A 39 -4.83 -10.28 12.76
C PHE A 39 -4.29 -10.79 11.43
N GLN A 40 -5.16 -10.97 10.45
CA GLN A 40 -4.78 -11.40 9.11
C GLN A 40 -4.08 -10.26 8.35
N TYR A 41 -2.91 -10.54 7.77
CA TYR A 41 -2.20 -9.60 6.91
C TYR A 41 -1.39 -10.28 5.79
N GLU A 42 -1.28 -9.58 4.68
CA GLU A 42 -0.32 -9.79 3.59
C GLU A 42 0.36 -8.45 3.36
N CYS A 43 1.68 -8.37 3.46
CA CYS A 43 2.43 -7.13 3.32
C CYS A 43 3.67 -7.35 2.46
N VAL A 44 3.99 -6.37 1.62
CA VAL A 44 5.23 -6.29 0.85
C VAL A 44 5.91 -4.97 1.14
N ILE A 45 7.20 -5.03 1.47
CA ILE A 45 8.07 -3.86 1.56
C ILE A 45 9.06 -3.95 0.40
N ALA A 46 9.06 -2.94 -0.47
CA ALA A 46 10.00 -2.77 -1.56
C ALA A 46 11.06 -1.72 -1.19
N TYR A 47 12.33 -2.05 -1.43
CA TYR A 47 13.49 -1.19 -1.20
C TYR A 47 14.08 -0.77 -2.54
N GLY A 48 14.52 0.47 -2.62
CA GLY A 48 15.27 0.95 -3.79
C GLY A 48 15.36 2.45 -3.83
N LYS A 49 15.32 3.00 -5.05
CA LYS A 49 15.57 4.43 -5.28
C LYS A 49 14.38 5.16 -5.87
N ILE A 50 13.93 6.20 -5.17
CA ILE A 50 12.93 7.15 -5.70
C ILE A 50 13.63 8.18 -6.58
N ARG A 51 12.97 8.56 -7.67
CA ARG A 51 13.30 9.73 -8.47
C ARG A 51 12.06 10.55 -8.73
N VAL A 52 12.25 11.85 -8.87
CA VAL A 52 11.24 12.74 -9.45
C VAL A 52 11.26 12.61 -10.97
N ILE A 53 10.09 12.58 -11.58
CA ILE A 53 9.91 12.57 -13.03
C ILE A 53 9.64 14.01 -13.49
N ASP A 54 10.60 14.64 -14.18
CA ASP A 54 10.48 16.03 -14.63
C ASP A 54 10.08 16.16 -16.11
N GLN A 55 10.41 15.18 -16.96
CA GLN A 55 10.00 15.15 -18.37
C GLN A 55 8.47 15.13 -18.49
N MET A 56 7.89 16.13 -19.17
CA MET A 56 6.42 16.30 -19.23
C MET A 56 5.71 15.09 -19.84
N ASP A 57 6.27 14.47 -20.88
CA ASP A 57 5.64 13.35 -21.55
C ASP A 57 5.67 12.08 -20.68
N GLU A 58 6.80 11.77 -20.05
CA GLU A 58 6.91 10.68 -19.07
C GLU A 58 5.97 10.92 -17.88
N LYS A 59 5.90 12.16 -17.39
CA LYS A 59 5.02 12.55 -16.29
C LYS A 59 3.55 12.28 -16.63
N ARG A 60 3.13 12.61 -17.87
CA ARG A 60 1.78 12.36 -18.39
C ARG A 60 1.51 10.87 -18.55
N GLU A 61 2.44 10.12 -19.12
CA GLU A 61 2.35 8.66 -19.28
C GLU A 61 2.14 7.96 -17.94
N VAL A 62 2.98 8.25 -16.95
CA VAL A 62 2.90 7.63 -15.62
C VAL A 62 1.60 7.99 -14.90
N LEU A 63 1.15 9.26 -14.98
CA LEU A 63 -0.13 9.65 -14.37
C LEU A 63 -1.32 8.99 -15.05
N ASN A 64 -1.33 8.88 -16.38
CA ASN A 64 -2.37 8.12 -17.08
C ASN A 64 -2.34 6.63 -16.70
N GLY A 65 -1.16 6.04 -16.53
CA GLY A 65 -1.02 4.67 -16.02
C GLY A 65 -1.61 4.49 -14.62
N LEU A 66 -1.43 5.48 -13.73
CA LEU A 66 -2.08 5.48 -12.41
C LEU A 66 -3.60 5.60 -12.53
N LEU A 67 -4.12 6.49 -13.39
CA LEU A 67 -5.56 6.62 -13.61
C LEU A 67 -6.15 5.32 -14.15
N GLN A 68 -5.51 4.69 -15.13
CA GLN A 68 -5.94 3.39 -15.66
C GLN A 68 -5.93 2.30 -14.59
N LYS A 69 -4.92 2.27 -13.72
CA LYS A 69 -4.82 1.27 -12.65
C LYS A 69 -5.98 1.35 -11.64
N TYR A 70 -6.39 2.56 -11.26
CA TYR A 70 -7.38 2.76 -10.20
C TYR A 70 -8.80 3.03 -10.72
N PHE A 71 -8.94 3.56 -11.94
CA PHE A 71 -10.19 4.01 -12.54
C PHE A 71 -10.36 3.50 -13.98
N GLY A 72 -9.84 2.32 -14.30
CA GLY A 72 -9.70 1.81 -15.67
C GLY A 72 -10.98 1.63 -16.48
N GLU A 73 -12.15 1.69 -15.83
CA GLU A 73 -13.47 1.70 -16.50
C GLU A 73 -13.85 3.09 -17.06
N MET A 74 -13.17 4.16 -16.62
CA MET A 74 -13.39 5.53 -17.11
C MET A 74 -12.45 5.88 -18.25
N GLY A 75 -12.99 6.41 -19.35
CA GLY A 75 -12.22 6.84 -20.52
C GLY A 75 -11.80 8.31 -20.49
N SER A 76 -10.51 8.58 -20.68
CA SER A 76 -10.01 9.94 -20.90
C SER A 76 -10.53 10.53 -22.21
N GLY A 77 -10.95 11.81 -22.18
CA GLY A 77 -11.60 12.49 -23.30
C GLY A 77 -13.09 12.15 -23.45
N LYS A 78 -13.63 11.26 -22.61
CA LYS A 78 -15.05 10.88 -22.58
C LYS A 78 -15.66 11.15 -21.21
N ASP A 79 -15.21 10.40 -20.21
CA ASP A 79 -15.77 10.44 -18.85
C ASP A 79 -15.05 11.48 -17.98
N TYR A 80 -13.81 11.84 -18.34
CA TYR A 80 -13.06 12.95 -17.76
C TYR A 80 -12.13 13.58 -18.80
N ARG A 81 -11.76 14.85 -18.63
CA ARG A 81 -10.86 15.53 -19.58
C ARG A 81 -9.42 14.99 -19.50
N PRO A 82 -8.66 14.99 -20.61
CA PRO A 82 -7.24 14.64 -20.59
C PRO A 82 -6.42 15.55 -19.67
N ILE A 83 -5.32 15.01 -19.15
CA ILE A 83 -4.39 15.75 -18.28
C ILE A 83 -3.75 16.89 -19.08
N THR A 84 -3.90 18.12 -18.57
CA THR A 84 -3.35 19.33 -19.19
C THR A 84 -1.92 19.60 -18.72
N ASN A 85 -1.18 20.40 -19.49
CA ASN A 85 0.18 20.80 -19.11
C ASN A 85 0.23 21.58 -17.79
N ASP A 86 -0.80 22.36 -17.48
CA ASP A 86 -0.81 23.15 -16.24
C ASP A 86 -1.05 22.27 -15.00
N GLU A 87 -1.86 21.21 -15.12
CA GLU A 87 -1.97 20.20 -14.05
C GLU A 87 -0.67 19.42 -13.87
N LEU A 88 0.04 19.10 -14.95
CA LEU A 88 1.36 18.46 -14.87
C LEU A 88 2.39 19.34 -14.16
N LYS A 89 2.32 20.66 -14.32
CA LYS A 89 3.19 21.61 -13.59
C LYS A 89 2.85 21.66 -12.10
N GLN A 90 1.57 21.46 -11.74
CA GLN A 90 1.10 21.44 -10.35
C GLN A 90 1.29 20.08 -9.66
N THR A 91 1.78 19.07 -10.39
CA THR A 91 1.92 17.70 -9.89
C THR A 91 3.36 17.21 -9.91
N SER A 92 3.82 16.68 -8.78
CA SER A 92 5.04 15.89 -8.69
C SER A 92 4.72 14.42 -8.90
N VAL A 93 5.43 13.80 -9.84
CA VAL A 93 5.32 12.38 -10.15
C VAL A 93 6.65 11.73 -9.87
N TYR A 94 6.59 10.50 -9.39
CA TYR A 94 7.75 9.79 -8.89
C TYR A 94 7.81 8.41 -9.50
N GLY A 95 9.02 7.96 -9.79
CA GLY A 95 9.32 6.57 -10.12
C GLY A 95 10.15 5.96 -8.99
N ILE A 96 9.88 4.70 -8.65
CA ILE A 96 10.72 3.92 -7.74
C ILE A 96 11.36 2.81 -8.57
N LYS A 97 12.70 2.80 -8.63
CA LYS A 97 13.45 1.63 -9.10
C LYS A 97 13.57 0.68 -7.92
N VAL A 98 12.89 -0.45 -7.98
CA VAL A 98 12.93 -1.48 -6.94
C VAL A 98 14.20 -2.31 -7.13
N ASP A 99 15.02 -2.38 -6.10
CA ASP A 99 16.27 -3.16 -6.07
C ASP A 99 16.08 -4.48 -5.30
N ALA A 100 15.25 -4.47 -4.25
CA ALA A 100 14.89 -5.63 -3.47
C ALA A 100 13.48 -5.51 -2.89
N TRP A 101 12.91 -6.62 -2.46
CA TRP A 101 11.61 -6.65 -1.80
C TRP A 101 11.53 -7.80 -0.79
N SER A 102 10.68 -7.64 0.22
CA SER A 102 10.38 -8.65 1.23
C SER A 102 8.88 -8.73 1.43
N GLY A 103 8.35 -9.95 1.49
CA GLY A 103 6.94 -10.23 1.72
C GLY A 103 6.73 -11.00 3.03
N LYS A 104 5.68 -10.64 3.77
CA LYS A 104 5.25 -11.37 4.97
C LYS A 104 3.74 -11.62 4.90
N ARG A 105 3.34 -12.83 5.29
CA ARG A 105 1.94 -13.26 5.30
C ARG A 105 1.60 -13.95 6.61
N ASN A 106 0.50 -13.54 7.23
CA ASN A 106 -0.23 -14.29 8.23
C ASN A 106 -1.70 -14.28 7.82
N TRP A 107 -2.21 -15.39 7.29
CA TRP A 107 -3.59 -15.46 6.78
C TRP A 107 -4.29 -16.73 7.23
N VAL A 108 -4.13 -17.07 8.52
CA VAL A 108 -4.83 -18.19 9.14
C VAL A 108 -6.28 -17.81 9.42
N ASP A 109 -7.18 -18.79 9.39
CA ASP A 109 -8.58 -18.56 9.71
C ASP A 109 -8.81 -18.39 11.21
N LYS A 110 -8.00 -19.04 12.05
CA LYS A 110 -8.11 -19.03 13.51
C LYS A 110 -6.72 -18.96 14.14
N ALA A 111 -6.55 -18.14 15.17
CA ALA A 111 -5.33 -18.14 15.98
C ALA A 111 -5.24 -19.41 16.84
N ASP A 112 -4.02 -19.76 17.24
CA ASP A 112 -3.80 -20.85 18.19
C ASP A 112 -4.47 -20.53 19.52
N GLN A 113 -4.94 -21.56 20.20
CA GLN A 113 -5.63 -21.46 21.49
C GLN A 113 -4.87 -22.30 22.51
N ALA A 114 -5.10 -22.06 23.80
CA ALA A 114 -4.59 -22.89 24.87
C ALA A 114 -5.01 -24.35 24.66
N GLU A 115 -4.06 -25.27 24.82
CA GLU A 115 -4.26 -26.71 24.67
C GLU A 115 -4.10 -27.41 26.03
N ASP A 116 -4.46 -28.70 26.11
CA ASP A 116 -4.24 -29.56 27.29
C ASP A 116 -4.76 -28.99 28.64
N GLY A 117 -5.79 -28.13 28.58
CA GLY A 117 -6.39 -27.52 29.77
C GLY A 117 -5.53 -26.42 30.41
N GLU A 118 -4.56 -25.85 29.68
CA GLU A 118 -3.77 -24.70 30.13
C GLU A 118 -4.67 -23.50 30.52
N TRP A 119 -5.76 -23.26 29.76
CA TRP A 119 -6.70 -22.18 30.02
C TRP A 119 -8.11 -22.52 29.50
N PRO A 120 -9.21 -21.96 30.09
CA PRO A 120 -10.55 -22.16 29.58
C PRO A 120 -10.72 -21.77 28.10
N ASP A 121 -11.53 -22.54 27.38
CA ASP A 121 -11.84 -22.28 25.98
C ASP A 121 -12.43 -20.88 25.77
N LEU A 122 -12.02 -20.24 24.67
CA LEU A 122 -12.59 -18.98 24.25
C LEU A 122 -14.06 -19.19 23.88
N ASN A 123 -14.95 -18.30 24.37
CA ASN A 123 -16.36 -18.35 23.99
C ASN A 123 -16.49 -18.26 22.45
N PRO A 124 -17.15 -19.24 21.78
CA PRO A 124 -17.18 -19.33 20.32
C PRO A 124 -17.67 -18.06 19.61
N LYS A 125 -18.53 -17.26 20.26
CA LYS A 125 -19.03 -15.99 19.73
C LYS A 125 -17.92 -15.03 19.29
N TRP A 126 -16.74 -15.13 19.91
CA TRP A 126 -15.62 -14.25 19.60
C TRP A 126 -14.99 -14.57 18.24
N PHE A 127 -15.01 -15.83 17.78
CA PHE A 127 -14.51 -16.20 16.46
C PHE A 127 -15.40 -15.71 15.31
N ASP A 128 -16.68 -15.44 15.58
CA ASP A 128 -17.62 -14.88 14.61
C ASP A 128 -17.62 -13.34 14.62
N TYR A 129 -17.37 -12.75 15.79
CA TYR A 129 -17.36 -11.30 15.97
C TYR A 129 -16.10 -10.63 15.39
N TYR A 130 -14.94 -11.27 15.55
CA TYR A 130 -13.62 -10.75 15.15
C TYR A 130 -13.13 -11.33 13.82
#